data_AF-A0A2E3MIG5-F1
#
_entry.id   AF-A0A2E3MIG5-F1
#
_cell.length_a   1.000
_cell.length_b   1.000
_cell.length_c   1.000
_cell.angle_alpha   90.00
_cell.angle_beta   90.00
_cell.angle_gamma   90.00
#
_symmetry.space_group_name_H-M   'P 1'
#
loop_
_entity.id
_entity.type
_entity.pdbx_description
1 polymer ?
#
loop_
_entity_poly.entity_id
_entity_poly.type
_entity_poly.pdbx_seq_one_letter_code
_entity_poly.pdbx_strand_id
1 'polypeptide(L)'
;MQPQQPFVEYLTWSKVRDEVGKICSKFVSIIDEINPADDLTLVKVRYPFGAKIISDGLLNLPTERGGMMPITDKRLPEELQRSLCYSPVPLGFIVKNSIEVYRELEDRVFSIASWGQGLDIGIWEHFGWTTPYSITAGARSLYIVPRVTLSTAHKKLKRDFNITLPPPKRAFDHWSLLKQIANSPNFSEPWFCEVIFLSQKWLNLLEKNKDANSSLWGRLHQYIVDKNVAHSEYGRRRSIFEIVWEIFSRSLTVKGLRPNPYVIDTLKHLAFVGTGGSPGSAPSTGSSIMGPISGLQSAYLNSYGLKDYIPTIMQPRYLRSDETKPVYYSLQSPTLLESVPKSRNLTSIVDNVRELKELTDHFLGEAFDEHLRIANIPLNEIISQLNFEFFHEDAYTYGKEIRPSHDMPENDPDLLYMPEKNDSLKFADTSPYLHGCVRISKISSD
;
A
#
# COMPACT_ATOMS: atom_id res chain seq x y z
N MET A 1 14.61 15.76 -27.81
CA MET A 1 14.70 15.38 -26.38
C MET A 1 14.15 16.54 -25.57
N GLN A 2 13.07 16.34 -24.82
CA GLN A 2 12.62 17.35 -23.86
C GLN A 2 13.70 17.51 -22.77
N PRO A 3 13.98 18.72 -22.27
CA PRO A 3 14.93 18.91 -21.18
C PRO A 3 14.47 18.08 -19.98
N GLN A 4 15.37 17.26 -19.44
CA GLN A 4 15.09 16.45 -18.27
C GLN A 4 14.88 17.40 -17.09
N GLN A 5 13.62 17.53 -16.63
CA GLN A 5 13.33 18.35 -15.45
C GLN A 5 14.20 17.88 -14.27
N PRO A 6 14.60 18.78 -13.37
CA PRO A 6 15.44 18.40 -12.23
C PRO A 6 14.71 17.45 -11.28
N PHE A 7 15.46 16.64 -10.54
CA PHE A 7 14.91 15.78 -9.50
C PHE A 7 14.62 16.52 -8.18
N VAL A 8 15.31 17.64 -7.95
CA VAL A 8 15.13 18.51 -6.77
C VAL A 8 15.07 19.96 -7.24
N GLU A 9 14.08 20.71 -6.79
CA GLU A 9 13.86 22.12 -7.15
C GLU A 9 13.44 22.95 -5.93
N TYR A 10 14.05 24.12 -5.77
CA TYR A 10 13.65 25.10 -4.77
C TYR A 10 12.57 26.03 -5.33
N LEU A 11 11.48 26.17 -4.60
CA LEU A 11 10.28 26.89 -5.04
C LEU A 11 9.82 27.89 -3.99
N THR A 12 9.17 28.96 -4.45
CA THR A 12 8.41 29.89 -3.61
C THR A 12 6.96 29.41 -3.52
N TRP A 13 6.20 29.92 -2.54
CA TRP A 13 4.77 29.63 -2.43
C TRP A 13 4.00 29.96 -3.73
N SER A 14 4.28 31.12 -4.32
CA SER A 14 3.65 31.59 -5.56
C SER A 14 3.78 30.61 -6.73
N LYS A 15 4.89 29.87 -6.81
CA LYS A 15 5.13 28.89 -7.89
C LYS A 15 4.35 27.58 -7.71
N VAL A 16 4.05 27.18 -6.47
CA VAL A 16 3.40 25.89 -6.17
C VAL A 16 1.93 26.02 -5.81
N ARG A 17 1.47 27.25 -5.52
CA ARG A 17 0.13 27.55 -5.05
C ARG A 17 -0.97 26.86 -5.86
N ASP A 18 -0.90 26.96 -7.18
CA ASP A 18 -1.94 26.40 -8.07
C ASP A 18 -1.89 24.87 -8.14
N GLU A 19 -0.70 24.28 -8.03
CA GLU A 19 -0.53 22.82 -7.98
C GLU A 19 -1.10 22.26 -6.67
N VAL A 20 -0.76 22.89 -5.54
CA VAL A 20 -1.28 22.52 -4.22
C VAL A 20 -2.79 22.82 -4.10
N GLY A 21 -3.28 23.89 -4.73
CA GLY A 21 -4.69 24.29 -4.69
C GLY A 21 -5.65 23.30 -5.34
N LYS A 22 -5.19 22.54 -6.34
CA LYS A 22 -5.95 21.43 -6.94
C LYS A 22 -6.16 20.27 -5.98
N ILE A 23 -5.32 20.15 -4.96
CA ILE A 23 -5.28 19.02 -4.03
C ILE A 23 -5.89 19.40 -2.69
N CYS A 24 -5.53 20.57 -2.17
CA CYS A 24 -5.98 21.02 -0.86
C CYS A 24 -6.27 22.52 -0.81
N SER A 25 -7.50 22.88 -1.18
CA SER A 25 -8.00 24.27 -1.12
C SER A 25 -7.96 24.87 0.28
N LYS A 26 -8.33 24.11 1.32
CA LYS A 26 -8.29 24.57 2.74
C LYS A 26 -6.88 24.96 3.18
N PHE A 27 -5.87 24.21 2.75
CA PHE A 27 -4.47 24.55 3.05
C PHE A 27 -4.07 25.82 2.31
N VAL A 28 -4.33 25.91 1.00
CA VAL A 28 -4.02 27.10 0.21
C VAL A 28 -4.65 28.35 0.78
N SER A 29 -5.92 28.31 1.19
CA SER A 29 -6.58 29.48 1.78
C SER A 29 -5.88 29.96 3.06
N ILE A 30 -5.42 29.03 3.91
CA ILE A 30 -4.70 29.40 5.14
C ILE A 30 -3.36 30.05 4.79
N ILE A 31 -2.60 29.48 3.85
CA ILE A 31 -1.29 30.00 3.48
C ILE A 31 -1.39 31.34 2.73
N ASP A 32 -2.38 31.51 1.86
CA ASP A 32 -2.61 32.77 1.16
C ASP A 32 -2.93 33.90 2.13
N GLU A 33 -3.67 33.62 3.21
CA GLU A 33 -3.89 34.60 4.27
C GLU A 33 -2.61 34.91 5.06
N ILE A 34 -1.76 33.90 5.32
CA ILE A 34 -0.44 34.11 5.94
C ILE A 34 0.43 35.02 5.06
N ASN A 35 0.27 34.93 3.73
CA ASN A 35 1.04 35.66 2.73
C ASN A 35 2.57 35.52 2.98
N PRO A 36 3.10 34.28 2.90
CA PRO A 36 4.49 34.01 3.23
C PRO A 36 5.45 34.79 2.33
N ALA A 37 6.53 35.31 2.92
CA ALA A 37 7.61 35.91 2.16
C ALA A 37 8.30 34.87 1.26
N ASP A 38 8.90 35.31 0.15
CA ASP A 38 9.55 34.43 -0.83
C ASP A 38 10.76 33.66 -0.26
N ASP A 39 11.30 34.08 0.89
CA ASP A 39 12.39 33.40 1.57
C ASP A 39 11.94 32.16 2.38
N LEU A 40 10.61 31.95 2.52
CA LEU A 40 10.00 30.70 3.00
C LEU A 40 9.95 29.68 1.86
N THR A 41 11.13 29.20 1.46
CA THR A 41 11.28 28.27 0.35
C THR A 41 10.65 26.91 0.65
N LEU A 42 10.25 26.22 -0.43
CA LEU A 42 9.79 24.85 -0.47
C LEU A 42 10.73 24.02 -1.34
N VAL A 43 10.82 22.72 -1.10
CA VAL A 43 11.67 21.83 -1.88
C VAL A 43 10.80 20.79 -2.58
N LYS A 44 10.64 20.91 -3.90
CA LYS A 44 9.96 19.91 -4.72
C LYS A 44 10.95 18.82 -5.10
N VAL A 45 10.58 17.58 -4.86
CA VAL A 45 11.38 16.40 -5.15
C VAL A 45 10.58 15.43 -5.99
N ARG A 46 11.19 14.94 -7.07
CA ARG A 46 10.59 13.99 -7.99
C ARG A 46 11.23 12.62 -7.81
N TYR A 47 10.43 11.62 -7.54
CA TYR A 47 10.86 10.26 -7.25
C TYR A 47 10.42 9.31 -8.36
N PRO A 48 11.35 8.56 -8.99
CA PRO A 48 10.98 7.51 -9.94
C PRO A 48 10.19 6.38 -9.26
N PHE A 49 9.46 5.58 -10.04
CA PHE A 49 8.69 4.45 -9.51
C PHE A 49 9.56 3.53 -8.65
N GLY A 50 9.09 3.20 -7.45
CA GLY A 50 9.78 2.33 -6.50
C GLY A 50 10.99 2.96 -5.80
N ALA A 51 11.23 4.26 -5.95
CA ALA A 51 12.24 4.97 -5.15
C ALA A 51 11.82 4.97 -3.68
N LYS A 52 12.75 4.61 -2.79
CA LYS A 52 12.53 4.70 -1.34
C LYS A 52 12.64 6.16 -0.95
N ILE A 53 11.50 6.83 -0.74
CA ILE A 53 11.43 8.21 -0.26
C ILE A 53 11.93 8.23 1.19
N ILE A 54 11.38 7.36 2.03
CA ILE A 54 11.87 7.12 3.39
C ILE A 54 12.40 5.69 3.46
N SER A 55 13.60 5.50 3.98
CA SER A 55 14.16 4.17 4.30
C SER A 55 14.48 4.14 5.77
N ASP A 56 13.86 3.21 6.48
CA ASP A 56 14.07 2.97 7.91
C ASP A 56 13.92 4.22 8.79
N GLY A 57 12.92 5.05 8.48
CA GLY A 57 12.59 6.29 9.19
C GLY A 57 13.43 7.50 8.75
N LEU A 58 14.26 7.37 7.71
CA LEU A 58 15.11 8.46 7.22
C LEU A 58 14.77 8.87 5.78
N LEU A 59 14.62 10.17 5.55
CA LEU A 59 14.47 10.75 4.21
C LEU A 59 15.66 10.41 3.31
N ASN A 60 15.37 9.96 2.10
CA ASN A 60 16.32 9.80 1.01
C ASN A 60 15.91 10.71 -0.15
N LEU A 61 16.90 11.33 -0.77
CA LEU A 61 16.74 12.20 -1.91
C LEU A 61 17.35 11.58 -3.18
N PRO A 62 16.74 11.84 -4.35
CA PRO A 62 17.31 11.46 -5.62
C PRO A 62 18.56 12.31 -5.93
N THR A 63 19.53 11.66 -6.55
CA THR A 63 20.73 12.28 -7.11
C THR A 63 20.49 12.69 -8.56
N GLU A 64 21.37 13.52 -9.11
CA GLU A 64 21.35 13.89 -10.54
C GLU A 64 21.40 12.66 -11.47
N ARG A 65 22.00 11.55 -10.99
CA ARG A 65 22.11 10.28 -11.73
C ARG A 65 20.91 9.34 -11.48
N GLY A 66 19.88 9.79 -10.76
CA GLY A 66 18.69 8.99 -10.42
C GLY A 66 18.89 7.95 -9.32
N GLY A 67 20.09 7.84 -8.73
CA GLY A 67 20.33 7.07 -7.50
C GLY A 67 19.70 7.75 -6.28
N MET A 68 19.56 7.03 -5.17
CA MET A 68 18.99 7.56 -3.91
C MET A 68 20.08 7.70 -2.85
N MET A 69 20.01 8.76 -2.04
CA MET A 69 20.96 9.01 -0.95
C MET A 69 20.25 9.55 0.29
N PRO A 70 20.64 9.13 1.51
CA PRO A 70 20.03 9.63 2.73
C PRO A 70 20.30 11.12 2.90
N ILE A 71 19.36 11.86 3.49
CA ILE A 71 19.47 13.30 3.71
C ILE A 71 20.72 13.69 4.53
N THR A 72 21.25 12.76 5.32
CA THR A 72 22.46 12.92 6.12
C THR A 72 23.77 12.71 5.35
N ASP A 73 23.73 12.31 4.08
CA ASP A 73 24.93 12.07 3.27
C ASP A 73 25.63 13.39 2.92
N LYS A 74 26.91 13.51 3.28
CA LYS A 74 27.75 14.72 3.09
C LYS A 74 27.94 15.14 1.64
N ARG A 75 27.61 14.29 0.67
CA ARG A 75 27.67 14.63 -0.76
C ARG A 75 26.45 15.44 -1.22
N LEU A 76 25.40 15.51 -0.41
CA LEU A 76 24.26 16.39 -0.70
C LEU A 76 24.62 17.86 -0.41
N PRO A 77 24.05 18.83 -1.16
CA PRO A 77 24.28 20.25 -0.91
C PRO A 77 23.91 20.63 0.53
N GLU A 78 24.77 21.41 1.20
CA GLU A 78 24.54 21.83 2.59
C GLU A 78 23.22 22.61 2.75
N GLU A 79 22.85 23.41 1.75
CA GLU A 79 21.59 24.16 1.76
C GLU A 79 20.37 23.22 1.86
N LEU A 80 20.39 22.10 1.13
CA LEU A 80 19.33 21.11 1.11
C LEU A 80 19.21 20.39 2.45
N GLN A 81 20.35 20.05 3.05
CA GLN A 81 20.40 19.49 4.39
C GLN A 81 19.84 20.48 5.41
N ARG A 82 20.28 21.75 5.40
CA ARG A 82 19.75 22.79 6.30
C ARG A 82 18.24 22.98 6.13
N SER A 83 17.72 22.89 4.90
CA SER A 83 16.29 23.00 4.65
C SER A 83 15.47 21.84 5.20
N LEU A 84 15.97 20.59 5.17
CA LEU A 84 15.15 19.38 5.39
C LEU A 84 15.58 18.49 6.57
N CYS A 85 16.79 18.63 7.12
CA CYS A 85 17.28 17.83 8.26
C CYS A 85 16.72 18.24 9.63
N TYR A 86 15.71 19.10 9.69
CA TYR A 86 15.09 19.49 10.96
C TYR A 86 14.26 18.35 11.59
N SER A 87 13.91 17.33 10.80
CA SER A 87 13.23 16.11 11.20
C SER A 87 13.77 14.94 10.35
N PRO A 88 13.80 13.69 10.87
CA PRO A 88 14.14 12.52 10.06
C PRO A 88 13.22 12.37 8.82
N VAL A 89 11.96 12.80 8.97
CA VAL A 89 10.96 12.90 7.91
C VAL A 89 10.34 14.31 7.96
N PRO A 90 10.70 15.23 7.06
CA PRO A 90 10.10 16.55 7.01
C PRO A 90 8.66 16.50 6.51
N LEU A 91 7.87 17.50 6.88
CA LEU A 91 6.49 17.66 6.41
C LEU A 91 6.47 17.82 4.89
N GLY A 92 5.61 17.08 4.21
CA GLY A 92 5.55 17.06 2.75
C GLY A 92 4.17 16.83 2.15
N PHE A 93 3.93 17.51 1.04
CA PHE A 93 2.75 17.35 0.19
C PHE A 93 3.05 16.41 -0.95
N ILE A 94 2.29 15.34 -1.10
CA ILE A 94 2.28 14.54 -2.31
C ILE A 94 1.45 15.31 -3.34
N VAL A 95 2.08 15.74 -4.42
CA VAL A 95 1.41 16.53 -5.47
C VAL A 95 1.15 15.75 -6.75
N LYS A 96 1.75 14.57 -6.90
CA LYS A 96 1.53 13.69 -8.04
C LYS A 96 1.62 12.22 -7.66
N ASN A 97 0.67 11.44 -8.18
CA ASN A 97 0.53 10.00 -7.95
C ASN A 97 0.40 9.67 -6.45
N SER A 98 1.05 8.60 -5.97
CA SER A 98 0.90 8.10 -4.61
C SER A 98 2.19 7.55 -4.04
N ILE A 99 2.12 7.21 -2.75
CA ILE A 99 3.14 6.50 -2.00
C ILE A 99 2.52 5.33 -1.24
N GLU A 100 3.35 4.34 -0.92
CA GLU A 100 3.03 3.28 0.04
C GLU A 100 3.96 3.37 1.25
N VAL A 101 3.36 3.35 2.44
CA VAL A 101 4.03 3.22 3.73
C VAL A 101 4.02 1.75 4.12
N TYR A 102 5.19 1.19 4.36
CA TYR A 102 5.33 -0.25 4.55
C TYR A 102 6.44 -0.63 5.53
N ARG A 103 6.40 -1.91 5.88
CA ARG A 103 7.45 -2.67 6.55
C ARG A 103 7.86 -3.83 5.70
N GLU A 104 9.16 -3.98 5.55
CA GLU A 104 9.74 -5.11 4.85
C GLU A 104 10.50 -5.96 5.87
N LEU A 105 10.14 -7.23 5.92
CA LEU A 105 10.91 -8.28 6.58
C LEU A 105 11.56 -9.14 5.48
N GLU A 106 12.42 -10.09 5.84
CA GLU A 106 13.17 -10.90 4.87
C GLU A 106 12.29 -11.67 3.88
N ASP A 107 11.08 -12.04 4.28
CA ASP A 107 10.17 -12.91 3.52
C ASP A 107 8.84 -12.27 3.13
N ARG A 108 8.53 -11.07 3.63
CA ARG A 108 7.21 -10.43 3.45
C ARG A 108 7.25 -8.91 3.52
N VAL A 109 6.24 -8.30 2.91
CA VAL A 109 5.95 -6.86 3.05
C VAL A 109 4.61 -6.71 3.76
N PHE A 110 4.60 -5.87 4.79
CA PHE A 110 3.39 -5.39 5.44
C PHE A 110 3.13 -3.94 5.03
N SER A 111 2.06 -3.73 4.26
CA SER A 111 1.59 -2.39 3.90
C SER A 111 0.83 -1.79 5.09
N ILE A 112 1.35 -0.68 5.62
CA ILE A 112 0.70 0.09 6.71
C ILE A 112 -0.37 0.99 6.12
N ALA A 113 0.00 1.76 5.09
CA ALA A 113 -0.86 2.76 4.47
C ALA A 113 -0.49 3.01 3.00
N SER A 114 -1.43 3.55 2.25
CA SER A 114 -1.17 4.11 0.92
C SER A 114 -1.86 5.45 0.81
N TRP A 115 -1.12 6.47 0.41
CA TRP A 115 -1.61 7.83 0.35
C TRP A 115 -1.47 8.39 -1.06
N GLY A 116 -2.53 9.01 -1.55
CA GLY A 116 -2.54 9.76 -2.80
C GLY A 116 -2.03 11.18 -2.59
N GLN A 117 -2.56 12.12 -3.35
CA GLN A 117 -2.19 13.53 -3.23
C GLN A 117 -2.71 14.14 -1.91
N GLY A 118 -1.87 14.89 -1.21
CA GLY A 118 -2.22 15.53 0.06
C GLY A 118 -1.02 15.77 0.99
N LEU A 119 -1.27 16.42 2.14
CA LEU A 119 -0.29 16.57 3.22
C LEU A 119 -0.25 15.28 4.03
N ASP A 120 0.59 14.35 3.60
CA ASP A 120 0.60 12.99 4.15
C ASP A 120 2.02 12.44 4.37
N ILE A 121 3.06 13.29 4.35
CA ILE A 121 4.43 12.91 4.71
C ILE A 121 4.90 13.72 5.92
N GLY A 122 5.57 13.06 6.88
CA GLY A 122 6.19 13.70 8.04
C GLY A 122 5.24 14.08 9.18
N ILE A 123 3.96 13.75 9.06
CA ILE A 123 2.94 14.13 10.05
C ILE A 123 3.16 13.41 11.40
N TRP A 124 3.49 12.11 11.37
CA TRP A 124 3.75 11.34 12.59
C TRP A 124 5.00 11.85 13.32
N GLU A 125 6.06 12.14 12.60
CA GLU A 125 7.33 12.64 13.16
C GLU A 125 7.20 14.06 13.71
N HIS A 126 6.27 14.84 13.16
CA HIS A 126 6.02 16.18 13.67
C HIS A 126 5.38 16.16 15.07
N PHE A 127 4.52 15.18 15.37
CA PHE A 127 3.79 15.10 16.65
C PHE A 127 4.24 13.98 17.60
N GLY A 128 5.10 13.08 17.15
CA GLY A 128 5.42 11.87 17.88
C GLY A 128 6.78 11.28 17.53
N TRP A 129 6.97 10.03 17.93
CA TRP A 129 8.23 9.33 17.67
C TRP A 129 8.29 8.79 16.26
N THR A 130 9.51 8.78 15.70
CA THR A 130 9.79 8.08 14.46
C THR A 130 9.54 6.59 14.64
N THR A 131 8.46 6.06 14.07
CA THR A 131 8.40 4.62 13.79
C THR A 131 9.42 4.34 12.70
N PRO A 132 10.16 3.22 12.71
CA PRO A 132 11.28 2.96 11.77
C PRO A 132 10.89 2.82 10.27
N TYR A 133 9.80 3.42 9.78
CA TYR A 133 9.15 3.34 8.48
C TYR A 133 9.92 3.09 7.19
N SER A 134 9.37 2.43 6.18
CA SER A 134 9.74 2.77 4.79
C SER A 134 8.57 3.39 4.04
N ILE A 135 8.89 4.34 3.17
CA ILE A 135 7.96 4.93 2.18
C ILE A 135 8.56 4.74 0.81
N THR A 136 7.78 4.23 -0.13
CA THR A 136 8.17 4.17 -1.54
C THR A 136 7.29 5.07 -2.40
N ALA A 137 7.84 5.59 -3.50
CA ALA A 137 7.07 6.18 -4.58
C ALA A 137 6.30 5.08 -5.32
N GLY A 138 4.98 5.18 -5.38
CA GLY A 138 4.09 4.13 -5.86
C GLY A 138 3.97 2.99 -4.85
N ALA A 139 3.42 1.84 -5.28
CA ALA A 139 3.23 0.69 -4.41
C ALA A 139 4.45 -0.26 -4.40
N ARG A 140 4.95 -0.57 -3.20
CA ARG A 140 5.90 -1.66 -2.90
C ARG A 140 5.25 -3.03 -3.04
N SER A 141 3.96 -3.10 -2.74
CA SER A 141 3.19 -4.34 -2.73
C SER A 141 2.57 -4.68 -4.09
N LEU A 142 3.18 -4.23 -5.20
CA LEU A 142 2.81 -4.63 -6.56
C LEU A 142 3.42 -5.98 -6.93
N TYR A 143 2.60 -6.85 -7.49
CA TYR A 143 3.04 -8.13 -8.05
C TYR A 143 2.12 -8.58 -9.18
N ILE A 144 2.68 -9.36 -10.11
CA ILE A 144 1.94 -10.00 -11.20
C ILE A 144 1.45 -11.39 -10.79
N VAL A 145 0.19 -11.74 -11.10
CA VAL A 145 -0.43 -13.02 -10.76
C VAL A 145 0.11 -14.17 -11.63
N PRO A 146 0.19 -14.06 -12.97
CA PRO A 146 0.81 -15.11 -13.79
C PRO A 146 2.22 -15.52 -13.34
N ARG A 147 2.54 -16.79 -13.53
CA ARG A 147 3.87 -17.32 -13.26
C ARG A 147 4.89 -16.76 -14.26
N VAL A 148 5.78 -15.89 -13.78
CA VAL A 148 6.81 -15.22 -14.60
C VAL A 148 8.23 -15.74 -14.37
N THR A 149 8.36 -17.04 -14.10
CA THR A 149 9.65 -17.69 -13.74
C THR A 149 10.42 -18.29 -14.93
N LEU A 150 9.87 -18.23 -16.15
CA LEU A 150 10.44 -18.89 -17.32
C LEU A 150 11.73 -18.16 -17.79
N SER A 151 12.85 -18.86 -17.67
CA SER A 151 14.18 -18.27 -17.93
C SER A 151 14.36 -17.78 -19.39
N THR A 152 13.79 -18.48 -20.38
CA THR A 152 13.90 -18.08 -21.79
C THR A 152 13.12 -16.81 -22.10
N ALA A 153 11.91 -16.67 -21.55
CA ALA A 153 11.11 -15.45 -21.64
C ALA A 153 11.76 -14.28 -20.87
N HIS A 154 12.25 -14.55 -19.65
CA HIS A 154 12.94 -13.55 -18.84
C HIS A 154 14.20 -12.98 -19.50
N LYS A 155 14.95 -13.80 -20.26
CA LYS A 155 16.11 -13.31 -21.05
C LYS A 155 15.72 -12.20 -22.05
N LYS A 156 14.50 -12.23 -22.60
CA LYS A 156 14.00 -11.17 -23.47
C LYS A 156 13.75 -9.88 -22.69
N LEU A 157 13.09 -9.95 -21.53
CA LEU A 157 12.94 -8.79 -20.64
C LEU A 157 14.29 -8.18 -20.26
N LYS A 158 15.28 -9.02 -19.93
CA LYS A 158 16.65 -8.55 -19.64
C LYS A 158 17.26 -7.76 -20.78
N ARG A 159 17.14 -8.26 -22.01
CA ARG A 159 17.64 -7.60 -23.21
C ARG A 159 16.89 -6.30 -23.49
N ASP A 160 15.57 -6.33 -23.43
CA ASP A 160 14.72 -5.22 -23.87
C ASP A 160 14.73 -4.06 -22.86
N PHE A 161 14.87 -4.35 -21.56
CA PHE A 161 14.82 -3.33 -20.49
C PHE A 161 16.11 -3.22 -19.66
N ASN A 162 17.21 -3.84 -20.06
CA ASN A 162 18.50 -3.82 -19.33
C ASN A 162 18.40 -4.31 -17.87
N ILE A 163 17.57 -5.32 -17.63
CA ILE A 163 17.33 -5.88 -16.29
C ILE A 163 18.50 -6.76 -15.86
N THR A 164 18.94 -6.59 -14.63
CA THR A 164 20.04 -7.38 -14.03
C THR A 164 19.53 -8.55 -13.20
N LEU A 165 18.35 -8.41 -12.59
CA LEU A 165 17.77 -9.39 -11.66
C LEU A 165 17.40 -10.72 -12.32
N PRO A 166 17.53 -11.85 -11.60
CA PRO A 166 17.04 -13.15 -12.08
C PRO A 166 15.51 -13.17 -12.20
N PRO A 167 14.92 -14.20 -12.84
CA PRO A 167 13.48 -14.42 -12.77
C PRO A 167 13.04 -14.50 -11.30
N PRO A 168 11.93 -13.84 -10.92
CA PRO A 168 11.47 -13.87 -9.54
C PRO A 168 10.96 -15.27 -9.19
N LYS A 169 11.06 -15.65 -7.92
CA LYS A 169 10.57 -16.95 -7.44
C LYS A 169 9.26 -16.84 -6.67
N ARG A 170 9.04 -15.71 -6.01
CA ARG A 170 7.87 -15.41 -5.16
C ARG A 170 7.27 -14.07 -5.55
N ALA A 171 6.00 -13.86 -5.22
CA ALA A 171 5.32 -12.57 -5.42
C ALA A 171 6.08 -11.40 -4.77
N PHE A 172 6.67 -11.63 -3.59
CA PHE A 172 7.54 -10.68 -2.90
C PHE A 172 8.68 -10.11 -3.78
N ASP A 173 9.26 -10.96 -4.63
CA ASP A 173 10.41 -10.62 -5.49
C ASP A 173 9.97 -9.82 -6.74
N HIS A 174 8.67 -9.80 -7.08
CA HIS A 174 8.15 -9.22 -8.31
C HIS A 174 8.41 -7.71 -8.37
N TRP A 175 8.19 -6.99 -7.26
CA TRP A 175 8.32 -5.54 -7.22
C TRP A 175 9.70 -5.04 -7.68
N SER A 176 10.78 -5.68 -7.24
CA SER A 176 12.15 -5.29 -7.63
C SER A 176 12.36 -5.39 -9.14
N LEU A 177 11.76 -6.40 -9.77
CA LEU A 177 11.75 -6.55 -11.22
C LEU A 177 10.90 -5.48 -11.91
N LEU A 178 9.66 -5.27 -11.44
CA LEU A 178 8.76 -4.24 -11.97
C LEU A 178 9.42 -2.85 -11.91
N LYS A 179 10.13 -2.56 -10.81
CA LYS A 179 10.92 -1.34 -10.64
C LYS A 179 12.03 -1.21 -11.68
N GLN A 180 12.77 -2.27 -12.00
CA GLN A 180 13.81 -2.21 -13.04
C GLN A 180 13.23 -2.02 -14.43
N ILE A 181 12.08 -2.64 -14.74
CA ILE A 181 11.37 -2.45 -16.01
C ILE A 181 10.93 -0.99 -16.14
N ALA A 182 10.19 -0.48 -15.16
CA ALA A 182 9.59 0.86 -15.19
C ALA A 182 10.62 2.00 -15.25
N ASN A 183 11.82 1.79 -14.70
CA ASN A 183 12.90 2.78 -14.70
C ASN A 183 13.93 2.56 -15.82
N SER A 184 13.66 1.61 -16.73
CA SER A 184 14.53 1.38 -17.88
C SER A 184 14.45 2.57 -18.86
N PRO A 185 15.56 2.97 -19.49
CA PRO A 185 15.54 3.95 -20.56
C PRO A 185 14.65 3.57 -21.75
N ASN A 186 14.38 2.26 -21.92
CA ASN A 186 13.54 1.72 -22.99
C ASN A 186 12.07 1.60 -22.60
N PHE A 187 11.69 2.04 -21.39
CA PHE A 187 10.31 2.04 -20.94
C PHE A 187 9.55 3.26 -21.49
N SER A 188 8.42 3.03 -22.14
CA SER A 188 7.68 4.05 -22.89
C SER A 188 6.88 5.03 -22.01
N GLU A 189 6.60 4.66 -20.76
CA GLU A 189 5.71 5.40 -19.86
C GLU A 189 6.45 5.82 -18.57
N PRO A 190 7.27 6.87 -18.58
CA PRO A 190 7.95 7.35 -17.39
C PRO A 190 6.95 7.68 -16.27
N TRP A 191 7.22 7.18 -15.07
CA TRP A 191 6.35 7.35 -13.92
C TRP A 191 7.11 8.00 -12.76
N PHE A 192 6.50 9.00 -12.14
CA PHE A 192 7.09 9.71 -11.02
C PHE A 192 6.07 10.06 -9.94
N CYS A 193 6.46 9.95 -8.69
CA CYS A 193 5.80 10.62 -7.57
C CYS A 193 6.48 11.97 -7.34
N GLU A 194 5.71 13.01 -7.07
CA GLU A 194 6.26 14.34 -6.76
C GLU A 194 5.81 14.75 -5.36
N VAL A 195 6.77 15.17 -4.54
CA VAL A 195 6.57 15.61 -3.17
C VAL A 195 7.13 17.00 -2.97
N ILE A 196 6.37 17.91 -2.37
CA ILE A 196 6.82 19.24 -1.97
C ILE A 196 7.03 19.26 -0.46
N PHE A 197 8.27 19.36 -0.03
CA PHE A 197 8.63 19.46 1.39
C PHE A 197 8.67 20.91 1.87
N LEU A 198 8.23 21.11 3.11
CA LEU A 198 8.37 22.38 3.82
C LEU A 198 9.80 22.51 4.32
N SER A 199 10.42 23.68 4.14
CA SER A 199 11.74 23.94 4.72
C SER A 199 11.66 24.19 6.23
N GLN A 200 12.80 24.05 6.93
CA GLN A 200 12.91 24.31 8.36
C GLN A 200 12.36 25.68 8.79
N LYS A 201 12.48 26.71 7.94
CA LYS A 201 11.95 28.05 8.23
C LYS A 201 10.43 28.04 8.47
N TRP A 202 9.68 27.24 7.70
CA TRP A 202 8.24 27.09 7.90
C TRP A 202 7.92 26.57 9.29
N LEU A 203 8.65 25.54 9.73
CA LEU A 203 8.43 24.90 11.02
C LEU A 203 8.82 25.82 12.18
N ASN A 204 9.94 26.54 12.07
CA ASN A 204 10.34 27.51 13.07
C ASN A 204 9.28 28.61 13.29
N LEU A 205 8.66 29.08 12.20
CA LEU A 205 7.59 30.08 12.28
C LEU A 205 6.28 29.49 12.80
N LEU A 206 5.92 28.28 12.37
CA LEU A 206 4.76 27.56 12.89
C LEU A 206 4.85 27.39 14.40
N GLU A 207 5.98 26.87 14.89
CA GLU A 207 6.19 26.56 16.30
C GLU A 207 6.22 27.83 17.16
N LYS A 208 6.84 28.90 16.67
CA LYS A 208 6.90 30.19 17.36
C LYS A 208 5.52 30.85 17.55
N ASN A 209 4.56 30.56 16.67
CA ASN A 209 3.28 31.28 16.61
C ASN A 209 2.04 30.39 16.84
N LYS A 210 2.21 29.11 17.21
CA LYS A 210 1.08 28.15 17.30
C LYS A 210 0.04 28.47 18.39
N ASP A 211 0.47 29.03 19.53
CA ASP A 211 -0.40 29.23 20.72
C ASP A 211 -1.23 30.52 20.67
N ALA A 212 -0.98 31.37 19.68
CA ALA A 212 -1.82 32.54 19.45
C ALA A 212 -3.12 32.08 18.80
N ASN A 213 -4.16 31.83 19.63
CA ASN A 213 -5.48 31.31 19.24
C ASN A 213 -6.18 32.06 18.08
N SER A 214 -5.77 33.29 17.77
CA SER A 214 -6.28 34.10 16.64
C SER A 214 -5.27 34.30 15.51
N SER A 215 -4.08 33.72 15.59
CA SER A 215 -3.06 33.86 14.55
C SER A 215 -3.32 32.92 13.37
N LEU A 216 -2.93 33.37 12.18
CA LEU A 216 -2.99 32.57 10.96
C LEU A 216 -2.10 31.32 11.05
N TRP A 217 -0.99 31.40 11.79
CA TRP A 217 -0.12 30.27 12.08
C TRP A 217 -0.77 29.24 13.02
N GLY A 218 -1.56 29.69 14.00
CA GLY A 218 -2.39 28.80 14.83
C GLY A 218 -3.42 28.03 14.00
N ARG A 219 -4.04 28.66 13.00
CA ARG A 219 -4.93 27.97 12.04
C ARG A 219 -4.21 26.93 11.20
N LEU A 220 -3.00 27.23 10.74
CA LEU A 220 -2.15 26.27 10.03
C LEU A 220 -1.77 25.09 10.94
N HIS A 221 -1.39 25.36 12.18
CA HIS A 221 -1.09 24.33 13.17
C HIS A 221 -2.30 23.43 13.40
N GLN A 222 -3.49 24.00 13.61
CA GLN A 222 -4.72 23.23 13.77
C GLN A 222 -5.02 22.36 12.55
N TYR A 223 -4.80 22.85 11.33
CA TYR A 223 -4.93 22.04 10.12
C TYR A 223 -3.99 20.82 10.14
N ILE A 224 -2.75 20.99 10.59
CA ILE A 224 -1.77 19.90 10.70
C ILE A 224 -2.15 18.92 11.82
N VAL A 225 -2.72 19.43 12.94
CA VAL A 225 -3.30 18.59 14.01
C VAL A 225 -4.47 17.76 13.48
N ASP A 226 -5.41 18.36 12.74
CA ASP A 226 -6.54 17.64 12.12
C ASP A 226 -6.03 16.50 11.22
N LYS A 227 -4.95 16.74 10.47
CA LYS A 227 -4.29 15.73 9.65
C LYS A 227 -3.67 14.61 10.50
N ASN A 228 -3.02 14.93 11.61
CA ASN A 228 -2.50 13.92 12.53
C ASN A 228 -3.62 13.06 13.14
N VAL A 229 -4.76 13.65 13.48
CA VAL A 229 -5.93 12.90 13.97
C VAL A 229 -6.44 11.92 12.91
N ALA A 230 -6.50 12.34 11.64
CA ALA A 230 -6.84 11.45 10.53
C ALA A 230 -5.81 10.32 10.37
N HIS A 231 -4.52 10.65 10.42
CA HIS A 231 -3.41 9.70 10.32
C HIS A 231 -3.35 8.70 11.49
N SER A 232 -3.83 9.08 12.68
CA SER A 232 -3.93 8.19 13.85
C SER A 232 -5.02 7.11 13.72
N GLU A 233 -5.87 7.19 12.69
CA GLU A 233 -7.01 6.31 12.51
C GLU A 233 -6.61 4.83 12.46
N TYR A 234 -5.52 4.49 11.76
CA TYR A 234 -5.02 3.12 11.72
C TYR A 234 -4.76 2.56 13.13
N GLY A 235 -4.00 3.31 13.95
CA GLY A 235 -3.66 2.90 15.30
C GLY A 235 -4.89 2.76 16.20
N ARG A 236 -5.83 3.72 16.10
CA ARG A 236 -7.08 3.67 16.86
C ARG A 236 -7.97 2.49 16.45
N ARG A 237 -8.12 2.23 15.15
CA ARG A 237 -8.88 1.06 14.62
C ARG A 237 -8.26 -0.23 15.10
N ARG A 238 -6.92 -0.36 15.04
CA ARG A 238 -6.21 -1.54 15.51
C ARG A 238 -6.45 -1.80 16.99
N SER A 239 -6.30 -0.80 17.86
CA SER A 239 -6.53 -0.98 19.31
C SER A 239 -7.95 -1.44 19.63
N ILE A 240 -8.96 -0.92 18.93
CA ILE A 240 -10.35 -1.37 19.09
C ILE A 240 -10.50 -2.83 18.63
N PHE A 241 -9.87 -3.18 17.50
CA PHE A 241 -9.93 -4.53 16.97
C PHE A 241 -9.25 -5.57 17.87
N GLU A 242 -8.19 -5.21 18.60
CA GLU A 242 -7.57 -6.10 19.60
C GLU A 242 -8.55 -6.54 20.70
N ILE A 243 -9.46 -5.66 21.13
CA ILE A 243 -10.49 -5.99 22.13
C ILE A 243 -11.46 -7.03 21.56
N VAL A 244 -11.92 -6.82 20.33
CA VAL A 244 -12.79 -7.78 19.62
C VAL A 244 -12.12 -9.14 19.51
N TRP A 245 -10.85 -9.13 19.14
CA TRP A 245 -10.08 -10.34 18.96
C TRP A 245 -9.88 -11.13 20.26
N GLU A 246 -9.62 -10.45 21.37
CA GLU A 246 -9.50 -11.08 22.70
C GLU A 246 -10.81 -11.78 23.11
N ILE A 247 -11.97 -11.15 22.85
CA ILE A 247 -13.29 -11.73 23.15
C ILE A 247 -13.50 -13.01 22.35
N PHE A 248 -13.24 -12.96 21.04
CA PHE A 248 -13.36 -14.13 20.17
C PHE A 248 -12.40 -15.25 20.60
N SER A 249 -11.14 -14.92 20.90
CA SER A 249 -10.12 -15.89 21.34
C SER A 249 -10.51 -16.60 22.63
N ARG A 250 -11.15 -15.88 23.57
CA ARG A 250 -11.71 -16.48 24.80
C ARG A 250 -12.88 -17.41 24.50
N SER A 251 -13.77 -17.05 23.58
CA SER A 251 -14.89 -17.91 23.17
C SER A 251 -14.41 -19.26 22.64
N LEU A 252 -13.37 -19.26 21.80
CA LEU A 252 -12.74 -20.51 21.32
C LEU A 252 -12.22 -21.37 22.47
N THR A 253 -11.56 -20.74 23.46
CA THR A 253 -11.03 -21.45 24.64
C THR A 253 -12.15 -22.08 25.48
N VAL A 254 -13.26 -21.36 25.70
CA VAL A 254 -14.43 -21.87 26.43
C VAL A 254 -15.07 -23.05 25.70
N LYS A 255 -15.09 -23.02 24.36
CA LYS A 255 -15.56 -24.11 23.51
C LYS A 255 -14.58 -25.29 23.42
N GLY A 256 -13.42 -25.20 24.09
CA GLY A 256 -12.38 -26.23 24.08
C GLY A 256 -11.59 -26.32 22.77
N LEU A 257 -11.74 -25.33 21.88
CA LEU A 257 -11.05 -25.27 20.60
C LEU A 257 -9.61 -24.79 20.79
N ARG A 258 -8.67 -25.41 20.07
CA ARG A 258 -7.24 -25.09 20.11
C ARG A 258 -6.71 -24.94 18.70
N PRO A 259 -7.03 -23.82 18.03
CA PRO A 259 -6.60 -23.61 16.66
C PRO A 259 -5.08 -23.49 16.55
N ASN A 260 -4.56 -23.79 15.37
CA ASN A 260 -3.19 -23.53 14.99
C ASN A 260 -2.89 -22.02 15.14
N PRO A 261 -1.84 -21.63 15.88
CA PRO A 261 -1.48 -20.22 16.08
C PRO A 261 -1.26 -19.44 14.78
N TYR A 262 -0.73 -20.08 13.73
CA TYR A 262 -0.55 -19.42 12.44
C TYR A 262 -1.90 -19.11 11.76
N VAL A 263 -2.85 -20.03 11.85
CA VAL A 263 -4.18 -19.88 11.25
C VAL A 263 -5.00 -18.84 12.01
N ILE A 264 -4.91 -18.84 13.35
CA ILE A 264 -5.60 -17.84 14.18
C ILE A 264 -5.07 -16.42 13.91
N ASP A 265 -3.74 -16.24 13.80
CA ASP A 265 -3.12 -14.96 13.43
C ASP A 265 -3.53 -14.51 12.02
N THR A 266 -3.65 -15.47 11.09
CA THR A 266 -4.13 -15.20 9.74
C THR A 266 -5.58 -14.71 9.76
N LEU A 267 -6.47 -15.38 10.49
CA LEU A 267 -7.87 -14.95 10.63
C LEU A 267 -7.98 -13.54 11.23
N LYS A 268 -7.20 -13.24 12.28
CA LYS A 268 -7.13 -11.90 12.88
C LYS A 268 -6.85 -10.84 11.82
N HIS A 269 -5.81 -11.09 11.02
CA HIS A 269 -5.42 -10.17 9.95
C HIS A 269 -6.51 -10.05 8.87
N LEU A 270 -7.11 -11.15 8.44
CA LEU A 270 -8.19 -11.15 7.45
C LEU A 270 -9.43 -10.37 7.93
N ALA A 271 -9.83 -10.55 9.18
CA ALA A 271 -10.92 -9.79 9.77
C ALA A 271 -10.57 -8.30 9.91
N PHE A 272 -9.32 -7.96 10.25
CA PHE A 272 -8.86 -6.57 10.25
C PHE A 272 -8.85 -5.94 8.84
N VAL A 273 -8.50 -6.71 7.80
CA VAL A 273 -8.64 -6.29 6.39
C VAL A 273 -10.12 -6.11 6.03
N GLY A 274 -11.00 -7.03 6.44
CA GLY A 274 -12.45 -6.97 6.18
C GLY A 274 -13.13 -5.73 6.79
N THR A 275 -12.65 -5.27 7.94
CA THR A 275 -13.12 -4.02 8.55
C THR A 275 -12.50 -2.76 7.93
N GLY A 276 -11.63 -2.90 6.93
CA GLY A 276 -10.91 -1.79 6.29
C GLY A 276 -9.77 -1.22 7.16
N GLY A 277 -9.30 -1.96 8.16
CA GLY A 277 -8.19 -1.56 9.03
C GLY A 277 -6.81 -1.70 8.38
N SER A 278 -6.66 -2.63 7.44
CA SER A 278 -5.43 -2.88 6.67
C SER A 278 -5.78 -3.11 5.20
N PRO A 279 -4.89 -2.79 4.24
CA PRO A 279 -5.15 -3.13 2.85
C PRO A 279 -5.01 -4.64 2.61
N GLY A 280 -5.86 -5.17 1.74
CA GLY A 280 -5.64 -6.44 1.04
C GLY A 280 -5.03 -6.18 -0.34
N SER A 281 -4.98 -7.22 -1.18
CA SER A 281 -4.59 -7.07 -2.59
C SER A 281 -5.80 -6.96 -3.50
N ALA A 282 -5.75 -6.16 -4.54
CA ALA A 282 -6.81 -6.10 -5.56
C ALA A 282 -6.23 -5.96 -6.96
N PRO A 283 -6.90 -6.45 -8.01
CA PRO A 283 -6.45 -6.23 -9.38
C PRO A 283 -6.39 -4.72 -9.68
N SER A 284 -5.34 -4.30 -10.37
CA SER A 284 -5.23 -2.94 -10.86
C SER A 284 -6.03 -2.76 -12.15
N THR A 285 -6.93 -1.80 -12.16
CA THR A 285 -7.87 -1.54 -13.26
C THR A 285 -7.46 -0.37 -14.16
N GLY A 286 -6.15 -0.20 -14.36
CA GLY A 286 -5.60 0.81 -15.28
C GLY A 286 -5.33 2.18 -14.66
N SER A 287 -5.71 2.38 -13.39
CA SER A 287 -5.26 3.55 -12.65
C SER A 287 -3.74 3.52 -12.53
N SER A 288 -3.09 4.55 -13.08
CA SER A 288 -1.64 4.71 -12.97
C SER A 288 -1.22 5.36 -11.64
N ILE A 289 -2.12 5.49 -10.66
CA ILE A 289 -1.82 6.17 -9.40
C ILE A 289 -0.75 5.42 -8.60
N MET A 290 -0.80 4.08 -8.55
CA MET A 290 0.11 3.26 -7.74
C MET A 290 1.37 2.81 -8.49
N GLY A 291 1.45 3.05 -9.79
CA GLY A 291 2.58 2.67 -10.66
C GLY A 291 2.22 2.71 -12.14
N PRO A 292 3.17 2.49 -13.06
CA PRO A 292 2.93 2.45 -14.51
C PRO A 292 2.35 1.10 -14.96
N ILE A 293 1.12 0.82 -14.55
CA ILE A 293 0.49 -0.51 -14.71
C ILE A 293 0.40 -0.92 -16.18
N SER A 294 -0.09 -0.04 -17.06
CA SER A 294 -0.27 -0.34 -18.49
C SER A 294 1.05 -0.66 -19.19
N GLY A 295 2.09 0.16 -18.99
CA GLY A 295 3.42 -0.12 -19.51
C GLY A 295 4.03 -1.42 -18.95
N LEU A 296 3.81 -1.74 -17.68
CA LEU A 296 4.26 -2.99 -17.08
C LEU A 296 3.55 -4.21 -17.69
N GLN A 297 2.23 -4.15 -17.87
CA GLN A 297 1.46 -5.20 -18.54
C GLN A 297 1.96 -5.41 -19.98
N SER A 298 2.18 -4.31 -20.71
CA SER A 298 2.71 -4.34 -22.08
C SER A 298 4.11 -4.97 -22.15
N ALA A 299 4.98 -4.73 -21.17
CA ALA A 299 6.29 -5.36 -21.10
C ALA A 299 6.19 -6.90 -20.99
N TYR A 300 5.25 -7.42 -20.20
CA TYR A 300 5.04 -8.87 -20.07
C TYR A 300 4.38 -9.50 -21.31
N LEU A 301 3.49 -8.77 -21.99
CA LEU A 301 2.89 -9.24 -23.23
C LEU A 301 3.92 -9.26 -24.37
N ASN A 302 4.60 -8.14 -24.59
CA ASN A 302 5.37 -7.91 -25.82
C ASN A 302 6.82 -8.39 -25.72
N SER A 303 7.47 -8.19 -24.57
CA SER A 303 8.88 -8.57 -24.38
C SER A 303 9.03 -9.94 -23.73
N TYR A 304 8.38 -10.18 -22.59
CA TYR A 304 8.41 -11.52 -21.96
C TYR A 304 7.74 -12.56 -22.86
N GLY A 305 6.61 -12.20 -23.48
CA GLY A 305 5.87 -13.07 -24.39
C GLY A 305 4.86 -13.94 -23.65
N LEU A 306 4.12 -13.36 -22.70
CA LEU A 306 3.01 -14.02 -22.04
C LEU A 306 1.86 -14.18 -23.06
N LYS A 307 1.59 -15.42 -23.49
CA LYS A 307 0.65 -15.71 -24.61
C LYS A 307 -0.70 -16.24 -24.18
N ASP A 308 -0.77 -16.90 -23.03
CA ASP A 308 -1.97 -17.61 -22.61
C ASP A 308 -2.71 -16.87 -21.50
N TYR A 309 -2.03 -15.95 -20.80
CA TYR A 309 -2.53 -15.36 -19.57
C TYR A 309 -2.54 -13.83 -19.62
N ILE A 310 -3.56 -13.25 -19.01
CA ILE A 310 -3.64 -11.81 -18.74
C ILE A 310 -2.57 -11.47 -17.70
N PRO A 311 -1.73 -10.44 -17.91
CA PRO A 311 -0.77 -9.95 -16.91
C PRO A 311 -1.50 -9.20 -15.79
N THR A 312 -2.35 -9.88 -15.02
CA THR A 312 -3.07 -9.28 -13.89
C THR A 312 -2.05 -8.82 -12.85
N ILE A 313 -1.96 -7.51 -12.64
CA ILE A 313 -1.11 -6.90 -11.60
C ILE A 313 -2.01 -6.56 -10.42
N MET A 314 -1.63 -7.04 -9.24
CA MET A 314 -2.32 -6.73 -7.99
C MET A 314 -1.65 -5.55 -7.30
N GLN A 315 -2.46 -4.78 -6.55
CA GLN A 315 -2.04 -3.61 -5.80
C GLN A 315 -2.70 -3.56 -4.41
N PRO A 316 -2.09 -2.88 -3.42
CA PRO A 316 -2.72 -2.71 -2.11
C PRO A 316 -4.00 -1.90 -2.25
N ARG A 317 -5.07 -2.36 -1.60
CA ARG A 317 -6.35 -1.65 -1.54
C ARG A 317 -7.09 -1.94 -0.24
N TYR A 318 -7.67 -0.90 0.35
CA TYR A 318 -8.58 -1.03 1.49
C TYR A 318 -9.95 -1.49 1.02
N LEU A 319 -10.57 -2.39 1.79
CA LEU A 319 -11.99 -2.66 1.65
C LEU A 319 -12.77 -1.46 2.21
N ARG A 320 -13.61 -0.85 1.39
CA ARG A 320 -14.41 0.31 1.79
C ARG A 320 -15.85 -0.10 2.05
N SER A 321 -16.54 0.64 2.92
CA SER A 321 -17.96 0.36 3.22
C SER A 321 -18.91 0.76 2.10
N ASP A 322 -18.49 1.67 1.22
CA ASP A 322 -19.26 2.18 0.08
C ASP A 322 -18.99 1.44 -1.23
N GLU A 323 -18.15 0.40 -1.22
CA GLU A 323 -17.78 -0.37 -2.40
C GLU A 323 -17.98 -1.87 -2.17
N THR A 324 -18.54 -2.56 -3.17
CA THR A 324 -18.69 -4.03 -3.16
C THR A 324 -17.44 -4.75 -3.68
N LYS A 325 -16.42 -4.00 -4.10
CA LYS A 325 -15.26 -4.56 -4.77
C LYS A 325 -14.38 -5.34 -3.76
N PRO A 326 -14.05 -6.61 -4.04
CA PRO A 326 -13.35 -7.46 -3.10
C PRO A 326 -11.85 -7.14 -2.97
N VAL A 327 -11.24 -7.62 -1.89
CA VAL A 327 -9.80 -7.71 -1.75
C VAL A 327 -9.38 -9.16 -1.51
N TYR A 328 -8.11 -9.46 -1.75
CA TYR A 328 -7.57 -10.80 -1.76
C TYR A 328 -6.38 -10.90 -0.81
N TYR A 329 -6.26 -12.07 -0.19
CA TYR A 329 -5.13 -12.45 0.63
C TYR A 329 -4.67 -13.85 0.27
N SER A 330 -3.38 -14.04 0.04
CA SER A 330 -2.80 -15.35 -0.25
C SER A 330 -2.01 -15.88 0.93
N LEU A 331 -2.32 -17.11 1.36
CA LEU A 331 -1.53 -17.81 2.38
C LEU A 331 -0.10 -18.13 1.91
N GLN A 332 0.15 -18.08 0.60
CA GLN A 332 1.46 -18.28 -0.03
C GLN A 332 2.32 -17.01 0.00
N SER A 333 1.69 -15.84 0.14
CA SER A 333 2.35 -14.54 0.20
C SER A 333 1.81 -13.75 1.39
N PRO A 334 2.10 -14.21 2.63
CA PRO A 334 1.57 -13.61 3.84
C PRO A 334 2.00 -12.15 3.98
N THR A 335 1.07 -11.28 4.37
CA THR A 335 1.33 -9.85 4.58
C THR A 335 1.20 -9.40 6.03
N LEU A 336 0.84 -10.29 6.96
CA LEU A 336 0.71 -9.98 8.39
C LEU A 336 2.03 -9.52 9.04
N LEU A 337 1.93 -8.48 9.89
CA LEU A 337 3.04 -7.92 10.66
C LEU A 337 3.43 -8.80 11.85
N GLU A 338 2.43 -9.23 12.62
CA GLU A 338 2.59 -10.08 13.80
C GLU A 338 2.17 -11.48 13.44
N SER A 339 3.08 -12.44 13.58
CA SER A 339 2.78 -13.84 13.35
C SER A 339 3.71 -14.71 14.16
N VAL A 340 3.19 -15.81 14.71
CA VAL A 340 4.06 -16.89 15.18
C VAL A 340 4.92 -17.38 14.01
N PRO A 341 6.26 -17.41 14.13
CA PRO A 341 7.13 -17.94 13.09
C PRO A 341 6.64 -19.33 12.70
N LYS A 342 6.43 -19.57 11.40
CA LYS A 342 6.01 -20.90 10.91
C LYS A 342 6.98 -21.94 11.46
N SER A 343 6.49 -22.82 12.33
CA SER A 343 7.23 -24.02 12.69
C SER A 343 7.41 -24.85 11.41
N ARG A 344 8.56 -25.52 11.27
CA ARG A 344 8.90 -26.25 10.04
C ARG A 344 7.79 -27.23 9.63
N ASN A 345 7.06 -26.91 8.56
CA ASN A 345 6.44 -27.81 7.58
C ASN A 345 5.60 -29.00 8.10
N LEU A 346 4.75 -28.85 9.13
CA LEU A 346 3.87 -29.96 9.54
C LEU A 346 2.49 -29.96 8.86
N THR A 347 1.94 -28.81 8.47
CA THR A 347 0.61 -28.72 7.82
C THR A 347 0.71 -28.19 6.39
N SER A 348 -0.07 -28.81 5.48
CA SER A 348 -0.18 -28.32 4.10
C SER A 348 -0.95 -27.00 4.05
N ILE A 349 -0.80 -26.24 2.97
CA ILE A 349 -1.57 -24.99 2.79
C ILE A 349 -3.06 -25.26 2.70
N VAL A 350 -3.46 -26.38 2.10
CA VAL A 350 -4.86 -26.80 2.03
C VAL A 350 -5.42 -27.07 3.44
N ASP A 351 -4.67 -27.75 4.30
CA ASP A 351 -5.11 -27.97 5.69
C ASP A 351 -5.30 -26.65 6.43
N ASN A 352 -4.36 -25.70 6.24
CA ASN A 352 -4.48 -24.36 6.82
C ASN A 352 -5.71 -23.61 6.27
N VAL A 353 -6.06 -23.78 4.99
CA VAL A 353 -7.26 -23.15 4.38
C VAL A 353 -8.55 -23.74 4.98
N ARG A 354 -8.60 -25.05 5.22
CA ARG A 354 -9.76 -25.72 5.83
C ARG A 354 -9.97 -25.26 7.26
N GLU A 355 -8.92 -25.30 8.06
CA GLU A 355 -8.97 -24.80 9.44
C GLU A 355 -9.34 -23.31 9.47
N LEU A 356 -8.81 -22.51 8.52
CA LEU A 356 -9.15 -21.10 8.41
C LEU A 356 -10.63 -20.88 8.08
N LYS A 357 -11.21 -21.67 7.16
CA LYS A 357 -12.63 -21.62 6.83
C LYS A 357 -13.49 -21.92 8.06
N GLU A 358 -13.19 -23.00 8.78
CA GLU A 358 -13.90 -23.40 10.01
C GLU A 358 -13.84 -22.29 11.06
N LEU A 359 -12.66 -21.70 11.28
CA LEU A 359 -12.50 -20.59 12.23
C LEU A 359 -13.19 -19.31 11.76
N THR A 360 -13.20 -19.03 10.46
CA THR A 360 -13.98 -17.92 9.90
C THR A 360 -15.47 -18.10 10.15
N ASP A 361 -16.02 -19.30 9.96
CA ASP A 361 -17.43 -19.58 10.25
C ASP A 361 -17.74 -19.39 11.73
N HIS A 362 -16.84 -19.83 12.61
CA HIS A 362 -16.97 -19.58 14.05
C HIS A 362 -16.92 -18.09 14.39
N PHE A 363 -16.06 -17.31 13.73
CA PHE A 363 -15.96 -15.87 13.93
C PHE A 363 -17.22 -15.14 13.45
N LEU A 364 -17.71 -15.47 12.26
CA LEU A 364 -18.92 -14.87 11.70
C LEU A 364 -20.20 -15.27 12.47
N GLY A 365 -20.22 -16.46 13.06
CA GLY A 365 -21.31 -16.95 13.91
C GLY A 365 -21.21 -16.54 15.38
N GLU A 366 -20.16 -15.81 15.77
CA GLU A 366 -19.99 -15.40 17.17
C GLU A 366 -20.96 -14.26 17.52
N ALA A 367 -21.67 -14.43 18.64
CA ALA A 367 -22.54 -13.38 19.18
C ALA A 367 -21.72 -12.44 20.07
N PHE A 368 -21.16 -11.38 19.48
CA PHE A 368 -20.48 -10.35 20.27
C PHE A 368 -21.52 -9.54 21.07
N ASP A 369 -21.10 -8.99 22.21
CA ASP A 369 -21.94 -8.14 23.06
C ASP A 369 -22.47 -6.94 22.26
N GLU A 370 -23.78 -6.67 22.33
CA GLU A 370 -24.44 -5.56 21.62
C GLU A 370 -23.93 -4.17 22.04
N HIS A 371 -23.32 -4.07 23.23
CA HIS A 371 -22.66 -2.86 23.71
C HIS A 371 -21.32 -2.59 23.01
N LEU A 372 -20.72 -3.58 22.34
CA LEU A 372 -19.52 -3.38 21.54
C LEU A 372 -19.89 -2.70 20.23
N ARG A 373 -19.51 -1.43 20.12
CA ARG A 373 -19.83 -0.58 18.98
C ARG A 373 -18.57 0.04 18.38
N ILE A 374 -18.49 0.05 17.06
CA ILE A 374 -17.47 0.80 16.31
C ILE A 374 -18.19 1.92 15.57
N ALA A 375 -17.81 3.17 15.85
CA ALA A 375 -18.47 4.35 15.27
C ALA A 375 -20.01 4.35 15.45
N ASN A 376 -20.48 3.92 16.64
CA ASN A 376 -21.90 3.73 17.01
C ASN A 376 -22.63 2.60 16.28
N ILE A 377 -21.97 1.85 15.40
CA ILE A 377 -22.52 0.67 14.75
C ILE A 377 -22.21 -0.56 15.62
N PRO A 378 -23.19 -1.39 15.97
CA PRO A 378 -22.94 -2.66 16.66
C PRO A 378 -21.93 -3.52 15.89
N LEU A 379 -20.97 -4.11 16.61
CA LEU A 379 -19.94 -4.93 16.00
C LEU A 379 -20.52 -6.11 15.20
N ASN A 380 -21.59 -6.73 15.70
CA ASN A 380 -22.29 -7.80 15.00
C ASN A 380 -22.81 -7.37 13.62
N GLU A 381 -23.22 -6.11 13.46
CA GLU A 381 -23.68 -5.58 12.17
C GLU A 381 -22.52 -5.39 11.19
N ILE A 382 -21.34 -5.00 11.69
CA ILE A 382 -20.14 -4.90 10.86
C ILE A 382 -19.68 -6.29 10.41
N ILE A 383 -19.68 -7.26 11.33
CA ILE A 383 -19.22 -8.63 11.06
C ILE A 383 -20.21 -9.35 10.14
N SER A 384 -21.52 -9.16 10.29
CA SER A 384 -22.53 -9.79 9.44
C SER A 384 -22.48 -9.33 7.98
N GLN A 385 -21.88 -8.17 7.72
CA GLN A 385 -21.62 -7.69 6.36
C GLN A 385 -20.37 -8.31 5.74
N LEU A 386 -19.50 -8.99 6.49
CA LEU A 386 -18.28 -9.59 5.94
C LEU A 386 -18.58 -10.91 5.25
N ASN A 387 -17.99 -11.08 4.07
CA ASN A 387 -18.02 -12.33 3.33
C ASN A 387 -16.59 -12.79 3.00
N PHE A 388 -16.32 -14.07 3.26
CA PHE A 388 -15.04 -14.71 3.01
C PHE A 388 -15.25 -15.91 2.10
N GLU A 389 -14.57 -15.91 0.96
CA GLU A 389 -14.57 -17.04 0.02
C GLU A 389 -13.17 -17.56 -0.19
N PHE A 390 -13.04 -18.88 -0.19
CA PHE A 390 -11.76 -19.57 -0.16
C PHE A 390 -11.51 -20.25 -1.49
N PHE A 391 -10.31 -20.08 -2.03
CA PHE A 391 -9.93 -20.55 -3.36
C PHE A 391 -8.67 -21.40 -3.34
N HIS A 392 -8.67 -22.42 -4.19
CA HIS A 392 -7.51 -23.27 -4.46
C HIS A 392 -7.60 -23.81 -5.91
N GLU A 393 -6.47 -24.17 -6.54
CA GLU A 393 -6.47 -24.74 -7.90
C GLU A 393 -7.24 -26.08 -7.94
N ASP A 394 -6.91 -27.00 -7.03
CA ASP A 394 -7.51 -28.35 -6.94
C ASP A 394 -8.74 -28.45 -6.02
N ALA A 395 -9.75 -27.60 -6.20
CA ALA A 395 -10.91 -27.50 -5.30
C ALA A 395 -11.67 -28.81 -5.03
N TYR A 396 -11.94 -29.61 -6.07
CA TYR A 396 -12.81 -30.79 -5.96
C TYR A 396 -12.22 -31.93 -5.14
N THR A 397 -10.91 -31.94 -4.91
CA THR A 397 -10.25 -32.95 -4.07
C THR A 397 -10.57 -32.74 -2.58
N TYR A 398 -11.04 -31.55 -2.17
CA TYR A 398 -11.05 -31.13 -0.74
C TYR A 398 -12.41 -30.65 -0.20
N GLY A 399 -13.49 -30.75 -0.98
CA GLY A 399 -14.86 -30.41 -0.57
C GLY A 399 -15.48 -29.25 -1.36
N LYS A 400 -16.74 -28.90 -1.08
CA LYS A 400 -17.46 -27.82 -1.79
C LYS A 400 -17.20 -26.42 -1.25
N GLU A 401 -16.58 -26.31 -0.08
CA GLU A 401 -16.39 -25.04 0.64
C GLU A 401 -15.17 -24.25 0.15
N ILE A 402 -14.23 -24.91 -0.50
CA ILE A 402 -13.08 -24.30 -1.17
C ILE A 402 -13.39 -24.33 -2.67
N ARG A 403 -13.49 -23.15 -3.28
CA ARG A 403 -13.85 -22.98 -4.69
C ARG A 403 -12.61 -23.08 -5.59
N PRO A 404 -12.77 -23.49 -6.87
CA PRO A 404 -11.66 -23.47 -7.79
C PRO A 404 -11.28 -22.03 -8.16
N SER A 405 -9.98 -21.76 -8.29
CA SER A 405 -9.49 -20.41 -8.62
C SER A 405 -9.96 -19.88 -9.98
N HIS A 406 -10.40 -20.73 -10.91
CA HIS A 406 -10.96 -20.30 -12.19
C HIS A 406 -12.32 -19.61 -12.08
N ASP A 407 -13.04 -19.80 -10.97
CA ASP A 407 -14.33 -19.14 -10.70
C ASP A 407 -14.15 -17.68 -10.22
N MET A 408 -12.94 -17.29 -9.81
CA MET A 408 -12.72 -15.97 -9.19
C MET A 408 -13.22 -14.82 -10.08
N PRO A 409 -12.95 -14.80 -11.40
CA PRO A 409 -13.42 -13.74 -12.29
C PRO A 409 -14.94 -13.63 -12.45
N GLU A 410 -15.71 -14.69 -12.17
CA GLU A 410 -17.18 -14.68 -12.33
C GLU A 410 -17.84 -13.60 -11.47
N ASN A 411 -17.28 -13.37 -10.28
CA ASN A 411 -17.77 -12.39 -9.32
C ASN A 411 -16.79 -11.22 -9.11
N ASP A 412 -15.72 -11.16 -9.90
CA ASP A 412 -14.77 -10.05 -9.93
C ASP A 412 -14.14 -9.90 -11.33
N PRO A 413 -14.85 -9.26 -12.28
CA PRO A 413 -14.36 -9.10 -13.64
C PRO A 413 -13.12 -8.20 -13.72
N ASP A 414 -12.77 -7.45 -12.68
CA ASP A 414 -11.54 -6.63 -12.64
C ASP A 414 -10.28 -7.50 -12.70
N LEU A 415 -10.35 -8.79 -12.33
CA LEU A 415 -9.24 -9.76 -12.51
C LEU A 415 -8.87 -9.99 -13.98
N LEU A 416 -9.81 -9.72 -14.89
CA LEU A 416 -9.63 -9.81 -16.35
C LEU A 416 -9.23 -8.46 -16.97
N TYR A 417 -8.97 -7.44 -16.16
CA TYR A 417 -8.63 -6.13 -16.67
C TYR A 417 -7.32 -6.15 -17.48
N MET A 418 -7.39 -5.55 -18.66
CA MET A 418 -6.25 -5.26 -19.51
C MET A 418 -6.54 -3.98 -20.32
N PRO A 419 -5.54 -3.09 -20.52
CA PRO A 419 -5.74 -1.84 -21.27
C PRO A 419 -6.18 -2.08 -22.71
N GLU A 420 -5.59 -3.07 -23.37
CA GLU A 420 -5.94 -3.50 -24.72
C GLU A 420 -6.60 -4.86 -24.65
N LYS A 421 -7.86 -5.00 -25.07
CA LYS A 421 -8.57 -6.28 -25.01
C LYS A 421 -7.92 -7.31 -25.94
N ASN A 422 -7.72 -8.52 -25.42
CA ASN A 422 -7.32 -9.68 -26.20
C ASN A 422 -8.07 -10.91 -25.66
N ASP A 423 -9.10 -11.32 -26.39
CA ASP A 423 -10.00 -12.41 -25.97
C ASP A 423 -9.32 -13.80 -25.96
N SER A 424 -8.10 -13.91 -26.48
CA SER A 424 -7.32 -15.16 -26.40
C SER A 424 -6.63 -15.37 -25.06
N LEU A 425 -6.48 -14.32 -24.24
CA LEU A 425 -5.84 -14.40 -22.94
C LEU A 425 -6.86 -14.75 -21.86
N LYS A 426 -6.50 -15.67 -20.97
CA LYS A 426 -7.32 -16.07 -19.82
C LYS A 426 -6.73 -15.62 -18.49
N PHE A 427 -7.54 -15.67 -17.44
CA PHE A 427 -7.05 -15.49 -16.07
C PHE A 427 -6.03 -16.58 -15.71
N ALA A 428 -5.01 -16.21 -14.93
CA ALA A 428 -3.97 -17.14 -14.46
C ALA A 428 -4.39 -17.88 -13.18
N ASP A 429 -5.47 -18.65 -13.31
CA ASP A 429 -6.11 -19.48 -12.27
C ASP A 429 -5.17 -20.52 -11.62
N THR A 430 -4.17 -21.01 -12.36
CA THR A 430 -3.17 -21.97 -11.85
C THR A 430 -1.92 -21.29 -11.23
N SER A 431 -2.02 -20.01 -10.88
CA SER A 431 -0.90 -19.30 -10.26
C SER A 431 -0.62 -19.81 -8.85
N PRO A 432 0.65 -20.01 -8.44
CA PRO A 432 0.99 -20.33 -7.05
C PRO A 432 0.47 -19.32 -6.05
N TYR A 433 0.25 -18.06 -6.45
CA TYR A 433 -0.35 -17.05 -5.57
C TYR A 433 -1.79 -17.42 -5.17
N LEU A 434 -2.52 -18.12 -6.04
CA LEU A 434 -3.92 -18.48 -5.82
C LEU A 434 -4.11 -19.78 -5.02
N HIS A 435 -3.02 -20.49 -4.71
CA HIS A 435 -3.03 -21.71 -3.90
C HIS A 435 -3.29 -21.37 -2.43
N GLY A 436 -4.56 -21.38 -2.02
CA GLY A 436 -4.97 -20.93 -0.69
C GLY A 436 -5.11 -19.41 -0.66
N CYS A 437 -5.99 -18.90 -1.51
CA CYS A 437 -6.35 -17.50 -1.58
C CYS A 437 -7.71 -17.29 -0.90
N VAL A 438 -7.85 -16.18 -0.18
CA VAL A 438 -9.10 -15.75 0.45
C VAL A 438 -9.54 -14.46 -0.20
N ARG A 439 -10.75 -14.46 -0.76
CA ARG A 439 -11.47 -13.25 -1.16
C ARG A 439 -12.24 -12.73 0.05
N ILE A 440 -12.09 -11.44 0.30
CA ILE A 440 -12.80 -10.71 1.36
C ILE A 440 -13.66 -9.65 0.66
N SER A 441 -14.96 -9.69 0.90
CA SER A 441 -15.91 -8.71 0.37
C SER A 441 -16.91 -8.28 1.42
N LYS A 442 -17.72 -7.27 1.10
CA LYS A 442 -18.90 -6.91 1.89
C LYS A 442 -20.15 -7.39 1.17
N ILE A 443 -21.10 -7.92 1.93
CA ILE A 443 -22.45 -8.22 1.47
C ILE A 443 -23.19 -6.89 1.37
N SER A 444 -23.76 -6.58 0.20
CA SER A 444 -24.61 -5.40 0.04
C SER A 444 -25.83 -5.55 0.95
N SER A 445 -26.07 -4.56 1.80
CA SER A 445 -27.37 -4.39 2.44
C SER A 445 -28.34 -3.93 1.35
N ASP A 446 -29.20 -4.83 0.87
CA ASP A 446 -30.33 -4.47 0.00
C ASP A 446 -31.33 -3.55 0.73
#